data_AF-A0A2M8N5Z3-F1
#
_entry.id   AF-A0A2M8N5Z3-F1
#
_cell.length_a   1.000
_cell.length_b   1.000
_cell.length_c   1.000
_cell.angle_alpha   90.00
_cell.angle_beta   90.00
_cell.angle_gamma   90.00
#
_symmetry.space_group_name_H-M   'P 1'
#
loop_
_entity.id
_entity.type
_entity.pdbx_description
1 polymer ?
#
loop_
_entity_poly.entity_id
_entity_poly.type
_entity_poly.pdbx_seq_one_letter_code
_entity_poly.pdbx_strand_id
1 'polypeptide(L)'
;MIVNGDIRTFKDAETALQQSGADGVMVGRGCCGKPWFLQQLISHLKTGSATQEPSLKHQFEIIMRHYRDILEYYGQRKGVSLARKHLAWYISDHKNAAKLRAVINTLKTPDEVIAALEAFYMPLIEEEQSNSKAMKHIGSDTLAA
;
A
#
# COMPACT_ATOMS: atom_id res chain seq x y z
N MET A 1 -8.17 23.67 14.64
CA MET A 1 -8.75 23.53 13.29
C MET A 1 -8.07 22.38 12.55
N ILE A 2 -8.81 21.64 11.72
CA ILE A 2 -8.26 20.54 10.90
C ILE A 2 -8.46 20.89 9.42
N VAL A 3 -7.38 20.86 8.63
CA VAL A 3 -7.44 21.08 7.17
C VAL A 3 -7.71 19.76 6.44
N ASN A 4 -8.53 19.80 5.39
CA ASN A 4 -8.85 18.67 4.53
C ASN A 4 -8.80 19.11 3.06
N GLY A 5 -8.29 18.24 2.18
CA GLY A 5 -8.35 18.41 0.73
C GLY A 5 -7.07 17.95 0.07
N ASP A 6 -7.20 16.98 -0.85
CA ASP A 6 -6.13 16.51 -1.77
C ASP A 6 -4.72 16.25 -1.19
N ILE A 7 -4.66 15.81 0.07
CA ILE A 7 -3.42 15.35 0.70
C ILE A 7 -3.03 13.97 0.14
N ARG A 8 -2.05 13.93 -0.76
CA ARG A 8 -1.54 12.68 -1.38
C ARG A 8 -0.04 12.47 -1.17
N THR A 9 0.67 13.53 -0.83
CA THR A 9 2.11 13.54 -0.58
C THR A 9 2.41 14.24 0.75
N PHE A 10 3.64 14.08 1.25
CA PHE A 10 4.10 14.86 2.40
C PHE A 10 4.07 16.36 2.13
N LYS A 11 4.37 16.76 0.89
CA LYS A 11 4.38 18.17 0.48
C LYS A 11 2.98 18.79 0.48
N ASP A 12 1.97 18.02 0.08
CA ASP A 12 0.58 18.47 0.12
C ASP A 12 0.16 18.77 1.56
N ALA A 13 0.55 17.93 2.52
CA ALA A 13 0.26 18.12 3.93
C ALA A 13 0.97 19.36 4.51
N GLU A 14 2.26 19.54 4.23
CA GLU A 14 3.00 20.73 4.63
C GLU A 14 2.34 22.00 4.09
N THR A 15 2.01 21.99 2.79
CA THR A 15 1.43 23.14 2.10
C THR A 15 0.05 23.47 2.67
N ALA A 16 -0.78 22.46 2.88
CA ALA A 16 -2.12 22.64 3.45
C ALA A 16 -2.06 23.19 4.88
N LEU A 17 -1.16 22.68 5.73
CA LEU A 17 -0.96 23.19 7.08
C LEU A 17 -0.45 24.64 7.07
N GLN A 18 0.55 24.93 6.23
CA GLN A 18 1.12 26.27 6.12
C GLN A 18 0.11 27.30 5.63
N GLN A 19 -0.69 26.97 4.62
CA GLN A 19 -1.69 27.90 4.05
C GLN A 19 -2.88 28.13 4.98
N SER A 20 -3.30 27.08 5.71
CA SER A 20 -4.48 27.17 6.56
C SER A 20 -4.19 27.65 7.98
N GLY A 21 -2.97 27.50 8.47
CA GLY A 21 -2.65 27.67 9.89
C GLY A 21 -3.37 26.65 10.79
N ALA A 22 -3.81 25.50 10.24
CA ALA A 22 -4.51 24.47 10.98
C ALA A 22 -3.57 23.67 11.92
N ASP A 23 -4.13 23.12 12.98
CA ASP A 23 -3.41 22.31 13.98
C ASP A 23 -3.19 20.85 13.52
N GLY A 24 -3.87 20.45 12.45
CA GLY A 24 -3.81 19.09 11.95
C GLY A 24 -4.41 18.95 10.57
N VAL A 25 -4.16 17.78 9.96
CA VAL A 25 -4.58 17.44 8.60
C VAL A 25 -5.41 16.17 8.60
N MET A 26 -6.48 16.17 7.83
CA MET A 26 -7.31 14.99 7.56
C MET A 26 -6.97 14.44 6.17
N VAL A 27 -6.62 13.15 6.11
CA VAL A 27 -6.29 12.44 4.87
C VAL A 27 -7.41 11.50 4.49
N GLY A 28 -7.93 11.64 3.27
CA GLY A 28 -8.92 10.74 2.69
C GLY A 28 -8.30 9.84 1.61
N ARG A 29 -8.47 10.24 0.35
CA ARG A 29 -8.05 9.46 -0.84
C ARG A 29 -6.56 9.11 -0.86
N GLY A 30 -5.69 9.93 -0.25
CA GLY A 30 -4.25 9.67 -0.16
C GLY A 30 -3.89 8.36 0.58
N CYS A 31 -4.79 7.82 1.39
CA CYS A 31 -4.58 6.55 2.11
C CYS A 31 -5.18 5.33 1.41
N CYS A 32 -5.99 5.51 0.36
CA CYS A 32 -6.60 4.41 -0.37
C CYS A 32 -5.51 3.57 -1.04
N GLY A 33 -5.40 2.29 -0.65
CA GLY A 33 -4.36 1.38 -1.16
C GLY A 33 -3.00 1.52 -0.47
N LYS A 34 -2.83 2.49 0.42
CA LYS A 34 -1.59 2.74 1.16
C LYS A 34 -1.89 3.11 2.62
N PRO A 35 -2.46 2.22 3.43
CA PRO A 35 -2.78 2.52 4.82
C PRO A 35 -1.53 2.92 5.66
N TRP A 36 -0.34 2.47 5.25
CA TRP A 36 0.94 2.86 5.86
C TRP A 36 1.31 4.33 5.63
N PHE A 37 0.73 5.00 4.63
CA PHE A 37 1.01 6.41 4.33
C PHE A 37 0.72 7.32 5.53
N LEU A 38 -0.29 7.02 6.35
CA LEU A 38 -0.56 7.79 7.57
C LEU A 38 0.61 7.76 8.54
N GLN A 39 1.21 6.59 8.77
CA GLN A 39 2.37 6.47 9.66
C GLN A 39 3.57 7.23 9.10
N GLN A 40 3.79 7.15 7.78
CA GLN A 40 4.87 7.89 7.12
C GLN A 40 4.66 9.40 7.26
N LEU A 41 3.44 9.88 7.03
CA LEU A 41 3.09 11.28 7.14
C LEU A 41 3.22 11.79 8.57
N ILE A 42 2.75 11.02 9.56
CA ILE A 42 2.90 11.36 10.98
C ILE A 42 4.39 11.47 11.35
N SER A 43 5.21 10.53 10.89
CA SER A 43 6.65 10.55 11.15
C SER A 43 7.30 11.78 10.51
N HIS A 44 6.97 12.04 9.24
CA HIS A 44 7.45 13.20 8.48
C HIS A 44 7.11 14.53 9.17
N LEU A 45 5.85 14.73 9.55
CA LEU A 45 5.41 15.98 10.20
C LEU A 45 6.02 16.18 11.59
N LYS A 46 6.40 15.09 12.29
CA LYS A 46 6.98 15.18 13.65
C LYS A 46 8.50 15.32 13.64
N THR A 47 9.20 14.62 12.76
CA THR A 47 10.67 14.49 12.82
C THR A 47 11.36 15.02 11.57
N GLY A 48 10.62 15.48 10.56
CA GLY A 48 11.17 15.84 9.24
C GLY A 48 11.68 14.63 8.45
N SER A 49 11.36 13.41 8.85
CA SER A 49 11.77 12.17 8.19
C SER A 49 10.62 11.19 8.09
N ALA A 50 10.43 10.57 6.94
CA ALA A 50 9.41 9.56 6.73
C ALA A 50 9.97 8.15 7.02
N THR A 51 9.13 7.27 7.57
CA THR A 51 9.44 5.84 7.57
C THR A 51 9.47 5.32 6.14
N GLN A 52 10.34 4.35 5.87
CA GLN A 52 10.38 3.69 4.56
C GLN A 52 9.04 3.04 4.24
N GLU A 53 8.75 2.90 2.96
CA GLU A 53 7.62 2.08 2.53
C GLU A 53 7.85 0.63 2.99
N PRO A 54 6.77 -0.06 3.41
CA PRO A 54 6.86 -1.47 3.74
C PRO A 54 7.28 -2.27 2.51
N SER A 55 8.05 -3.35 2.73
CA SER A 55 8.42 -4.29 1.66
C SER A 55 7.19 -4.87 0.98
N LEU A 56 7.32 -5.33 -0.26
CA LEU A 56 6.21 -5.97 -0.98
C LEU A 56 5.59 -7.13 -0.20
N LYS A 57 6.41 -7.89 0.52
CA LYS A 57 5.93 -8.95 1.42
C LYS A 57 5.01 -8.40 2.50
N HIS A 58 5.42 -7.32 3.17
CA HIS A 58 4.62 -6.74 4.24
C HIS A 58 3.37 -6.01 3.71
N GLN A 59 3.46 -5.39 2.53
CA GLN A 59 2.29 -4.86 1.83
C GLN A 59 1.27 -5.98 1.55
N PHE A 60 1.74 -7.12 1.02
CA PHE A 60 0.90 -8.28 0.75
C PHE A 60 0.23 -8.83 2.04
N GLU A 61 0.97 -8.91 3.15
CA GLU A 61 0.41 -9.29 4.45
C GLU A 61 -0.72 -8.34 4.90
N ILE A 62 -0.54 -7.02 4.73
CA ILE A 62 -1.56 -6.01 5.03
C ILE A 62 -2.80 -6.21 4.16
N ILE A 63 -2.61 -6.44 2.86
CA ILE A 63 -3.69 -6.67 1.89
C ILE A 63 -4.49 -7.92 2.28
N MET A 64 -3.79 -9.02 2.56
CA MET A 64 -4.40 -10.29 2.93
C MET A 64 -5.17 -10.21 4.24
N ARG A 65 -4.62 -9.52 5.25
CA ARG A 65 -5.34 -9.26 6.51
C ARG A 65 -6.61 -8.44 6.24
N HIS A 66 -6.49 -7.31 5.57
CA HIS A 66 -7.64 -6.46 5.27
C HIS A 66 -8.70 -7.18 4.44
N TYR A 67 -8.30 -8.01 3.48
CA TYR A 67 -9.23 -8.83 2.73
C TYR A 67 -10.00 -9.81 3.62
N ARG A 68 -9.31 -10.52 4.52
CA ARG A 68 -9.93 -11.43 5.50
C ARG A 68 -10.87 -10.69 6.44
N ASP A 69 -10.48 -9.52 6.95
CA ASP A 69 -11.31 -8.69 7.82
C ASP A 69 -12.62 -8.29 7.14
N ILE A 70 -12.57 -7.94 5.84
CA ILE A 70 -13.78 -7.65 5.04
C ILE A 70 -14.68 -8.87 4.93
N LEU A 71 -14.11 -10.06 4.69
CA LEU A 71 -14.88 -11.29 4.56
C LEU A 71 -15.52 -11.71 5.89
N GLU A 72 -14.80 -11.53 7.00
CA GLU A 72 -15.28 -11.82 8.35
C GLU A 72 -16.45 -10.89 8.70
N TYR A 73 -16.30 -9.59 8.45
CA TYR A 73 -17.30 -8.60 8.84
C TYR A 73 -18.57 -8.63 7.94
N TYR A 74 -18.41 -8.77 6.62
CA TYR A 74 -19.53 -8.68 5.68
C TYR A 74 -20.06 -10.05 5.22
N GLY A 75 -19.40 -11.15 5.62
CA GLY A 75 -19.63 -12.49 5.11
C GLY A 75 -19.04 -12.71 3.71
N GLN A 76 -18.67 -13.95 3.39
CA GLN A 76 -17.86 -14.25 2.20
C GLN A 76 -18.45 -13.72 0.88
N ARG A 77 -19.74 -13.99 0.61
CA ARG A 77 -20.37 -13.62 -0.68
C ARG A 77 -20.37 -12.10 -0.90
N LYS A 78 -20.79 -11.31 0.10
CA LYS A 78 -20.84 -9.84 -0.01
C LYS A 78 -19.43 -9.25 0.11
N GLY A 79 -18.60 -9.82 0.98
CA GLY A 79 -17.23 -9.40 1.23
C GLY A 79 -16.36 -9.44 -0.03
N VAL A 80 -16.45 -10.50 -0.86
CA VAL A 80 -15.75 -10.58 -2.15
C VAL A 80 -16.06 -9.36 -3.02
N SER A 81 -17.35 -9.02 -3.19
CA SER A 81 -17.75 -7.89 -4.03
C SER A 81 -17.32 -6.54 -3.43
N LEU A 82 -17.41 -6.38 -2.11
CA LEU A 82 -17.04 -5.14 -1.42
C LEU A 82 -15.53 -4.92 -1.43
N ALA A 83 -14.74 -5.98 -1.36
CA ALA A 83 -13.28 -5.92 -1.36
C ALA A 83 -12.70 -5.42 -2.69
N ARG A 84 -13.37 -5.63 -3.83
CA ARG A 84 -12.84 -5.31 -5.16
C ARG A 84 -12.30 -3.89 -5.28
N LYS A 85 -13.01 -2.90 -4.71
CA LYS A 85 -12.56 -1.49 -4.73
C LYS A 85 -11.28 -1.29 -3.92
N HIS A 86 -11.16 -1.95 -2.77
CA HIS A 86 -10.00 -1.86 -1.89
C HIS A 86 -8.78 -2.53 -2.55
N LEU A 87 -8.97 -3.73 -3.10
CA LEU A 87 -7.93 -4.45 -3.84
C LEU A 87 -7.47 -3.65 -5.06
N ALA A 88 -8.40 -3.03 -5.79
CA ALA A 88 -8.06 -2.17 -6.92
C ALA A 88 -7.21 -0.95 -6.52
N TRP A 89 -7.40 -0.40 -5.32
CA TRP A 89 -6.54 0.67 -4.78
C TRP A 89 -5.15 0.16 -4.42
N TYR A 90 -5.03 -1.01 -3.79
CA TYR A 90 -3.72 -1.57 -3.43
C TYR A 90 -2.84 -1.83 -4.65
N ILE A 91 -3.44 -2.35 -5.71
CA ILE A 91 -2.67 -2.79 -6.87
C ILE A 91 -2.39 -1.67 -7.88
N SER A 92 -2.92 -0.46 -7.68
CA SER A 92 -2.92 0.61 -8.70
C SER A 92 -1.53 0.97 -9.22
N ASP A 93 -0.53 0.87 -8.34
CA ASP A 93 0.83 1.37 -8.60
C ASP A 93 1.77 0.28 -9.15
N HIS A 94 1.27 -0.96 -9.30
CA HIS A 94 2.05 -2.06 -9.83
C HIS A 94 1.97 -2.16 -11.35
N LYS A 95 3.06 -2.61 -11.97
CA LYS A 95 3.05 -3.06 -13.37
C LYS A 95 2.00 -4.18 -13.53
N ASN A 96 1.27 -4.18 -14.63
CA ASN A 96 0.18 -5.14 -14.92
C ASN A 96 -1.06 -5.08 -14.01
N ALA A 97 -1.22 -4.04 -13.19
CA ALA A 97 -2.40 -3.83 -12.34
C ALA A 97 -3.73 -3.93 -13.09
N ALA A 98 -3.80 -3.46 -14.35
CA ALA A 98 -5.00 -3.52 -15.17
C ALA A 98 -5.47 -4.96 -15.43
N LYS A 99 -4.52 -5.88 -15.69
CA LYS A 99 -4.81 -7.31 -15.91
C LYS A 99 -5.34 -7.96 -14.65
N LEU A 100 -4.69 -7.73 -13.51
CA LEU A 100 -5.16 -8.27 -12.23
C LEU A 100 -6.54 -7.70 -11.84
N ARG A 101 -6.78 -6.39 -12.04
CA ARG A 101 -8.10 -5.78 -11.81
C ARG A 101 -9.19 -6.45 -12.64
N ALA A 102 -8.92 -6.72 -13.93
CA ALA A 102 -9.86 -7.39 -14.81
C ALA A 102 -10.19 -8.80 -14.31
N VAL A 103 -9.18 -9.55 -13.84
CA VAL A 103 -9.36 -10.88 -13.24
C VAL A 103 -10.18 -10.79 -11.95
N ILE A 104 -9.77 -9.99 -10.96
CA ILE A 104 -10.45 -9.88 -9.65
C ILE A 104 -11.94 -9.52 -9.78
N ASN A 105 -12.30 -8.73 -10.80
CA ASN A 105 -13.69 -8.33 -11.04
C ASN A 105 -14.60 -9.49 -11.48
N THR A 106 -14.05 -10.59 -12.01
CA THR A 106 -14.83 -11.76 -12.43
C THR A 106 -14.92 -12.86 -11.37
N LEU A 107 -14.02 -12.86 -10.39
CA LEU A 107 -13.94 -13.88 -9.34
C LEU A 107 -15.12 -13.80 -8.36
N LYS A 108 -15.54 -14.97 -7.86
CA LYS A 108 -16.75 -15.15 -7.06
C LYS A 108 -16.47 -15.70 -5.68
N THR A 109 -15.37 -16.40 -5.48
CA THR A 109 -15.03 -17.00 -4.19
C THR A 109 -13.83 -16.31 -3.54
N PRO A 110 -13.71 -16.38 -2.20
CA PRO A 110 -12.51 -15.91 -1.51
C PRO A 110 -11.22 -16.55 -2.01
N ASP A 111 -11.22 -17.87 -2.18
CA ASP A 111 -10.03 -18.64 -2.55
C ASP A 111 -9.53 -18.27 -3.95
N GLU A 112 -10.44 -18.01 -4.89
CA GLU A 112 -10.08 -17.50 -6.22
C GLU A 112 -9.33 -16.17 -6.12
N VAL A 113 -9.83 -15.24 -5.29
CA VAL A 113 -9.21 -13.93 -5.11
C VAL A 113 -7.83 -14.06 -4.45
N ILE A 114 -7.72 -14.91 -3.43
CA ILE A 114 -6.45 -15.17 -2.74
C ILE A 114 -5.42 -15.73 -3.73
N ALA A 115 -5.78 -16.76 -4.49
CA ALA A 115 -4.89 -17.35 -5.49
C ALA A 115 -4.46 -16.33 -6.55
N ALA A 116 -5.36 -15.44 -7.00
CA ALA A 116 -5.03 -14.40 -7.96
C ALA A 116 -4.08 -13.34 -7.38
N LEU A 117 -4.24 -12.98 -6.10
CA LEU A 117 -3.32 -12.06 -5.41
C LEU A 117 -1.95 -12.70 -5.18
N GLU A 118 -1.89 -13.97 -4.77
CA GLU A 118 -0.63 -14.72 -4.60
C GLU A 118 0.12 -14.84 -5.92
N ALA A 119 -0.55 -15.25 -6.99
CA ALA A 119 0.04 -15.36 -8.32
C ALA A 119 0.61 -14.03 -8.83
N PHE A 120 0.07 -12.89 -8.35
CA PHE A 120 0.57 -11.56 -8.68
C PHE A 120 1.74 -11.12 -7.80
N TYR A 121 1.63 -11.29 -6.48
CA TYR A 121 2.60 -10.74 -5.53
C TYR A 121 3.83 -11.62 -5.34
N MET A 122 3.73 -12.95 -5.42
CA MET A 122 4.86 -13.84 -5.12
C MET A 122 6.08 -13.59 -6.04
N PRO A 123 5.92 -13.50 -7.38
CA PRO A 123 7.06 -13.19 -8.25
C PRO A 123 7.69 -11.83 -7.96
N LEU A 124 6.88 -10.82 -7.62
CA LEU A 124 7.37 -9.48 -7.29
C LEU A 124 8.16 -9.46 -5.97
N ILE A 125 7.70 -10.22 -4.98
CA ILE A 125 8.38 -10.38 -3.69
C ILE A 125 9.74 -11.08 -3.88
N GLU A 126 9.79 -12.12 -4.70
CA GLU A 126 11.03 -12.84 -5.03
C GLU A 126 12.04 -11.94 -5.76
N GLU A 127 11.56 -11.13 -6.70
CA GLU A 127 12.37 -10.14 -7.42
C GLU A 127 12.94 -9.07 -6.46
N GLU A 128 12.10 -8.47 -5.60
CA GLU A 128 12.53 -7.47 -4.61
C GLU A 128 13.60 -8.04 -3.66
N GLN A 129 13.41 -9.27 -3.19
CA GLN A 129 14.37 -9.94 -2.30
C GLN A 129 15.69 -10.27 -3.01
N SER A 130 15.63 -10.70 -4.27
CA SER A 130 16.81 -11.00 -5.08
C SER A 130 17.63 -9.74 -5.36
N ASN A 131 16.97 -8.65 -5.75
CA ASN A 131 17.60 -7.35 -5.98
C ASN A 131 18.22 -6.80 -4.69
N SER A 132 17.51 -6.92 -3.55
CA SER A 132 18.03 -6.49 -2.25
C SER A 132 19.27 -7.28 -1.81
N LYS A 133 19.35 -8.59 -2.12
CA LYS A 133 20.54 -9.42 -1.84
C LYS A 133 21.72 -9.05 -2.73
N ALA A 134 21.49 -8.85 -4.04
CA ALA A 134 22.52 -8.44 -4.98
C ALA A 134 23.15 -7.09 -4.58
N MET A 135 22.32 -6.12 -4.17
CA MET A 135 22.78 -4.79 -3.78
C MET A 135 23.58 -4.80 -2.47
N LYS A 136 23.27 -5.70 -1.53
CA LYS A 136 24.07 -5.92 -0.31
C LYS A 136 25.43 -6.57 -0.59
N HIS A 137 25.51 -7.43 -1.61
CA HIS A 137 26.76 -8.09 -2.00
C HIS A 137 27.73 -7.12 -2.70
N ILE A 138 27.24 -6.21 -3.55
CA ILE A 138 28.07 -5.18 -4.22
C ILE A 138 28.63 -4.16 -3.19
N GLY A 139 27.87 -3.89 -2.11
CA GLY A 139 28.29 -2.98 -1.04
C GLY A 139 29.40 -3.52 -0.13
N SER A 140 29.60 -4.84 -0.05
CA SER A 140 30.68 -5.44 0.76
C SER A 140 32.04 -5.42 0.06
N ASP A 141 32.06 -5.43 -1.27
CA ASP A 141 33.30 -5.58 -2.04
C ASP A 141 34.00 -4.24 -2.30
N THR A 142 33.29 -3.12 -2.16
CA THR A 142 33.86 -1.76 -2.34
C THR A 142 34.55 -1.22 -1.07
N LEU A 143 34.44 -1.90 0.08
CA LEU A 143 35.07 -1.52 1.34
C LEU A 143 36.35 -2.31 1.66
N ALA A 144 36.81 -3.15 0.73
CA ALA A 144 37.98 -4.01 0.90
C ALA A 144 39.16 -3.67 -0.06
N ALA A 145 39.17 -2.48 -0.67
CA ALA A 145 40.23 -2.03 -1.58
C ALA A 145 40.88 -0.72 -1.09
#